data_AF-A0A4Y1RC32-F1
#
_entry.id   AF-A0A4Y1RC32-F1
#
_cell.length_a   1.000
_cell.length_b   1.000
_cell.length_c   1.000
_cell.angle_alpha   90.00
_cell.angle_beta   90.00
_cell.angle_gamma   90.00
#
_symmetry.space_group_name_H-M   'P 1'
#
loop_
_entity.id
_entity.type
_entity.pdbx_description
1 polymer ?
#
loop_
_entity_poly.entity_id
_entity_poly.type
_entity_poly.pdbx_seq_one_letter_code
_entity_poly.pdbx_strand_id
1 'polypeptide(L)'
;MVRRVREAISKIDKDFVKRLQHGDEQLSLIGRLAPSASKGEVVTSYHSSLCQFPLYDNDFGWGRPIWVSLPPLPVKDIIVFLDTKEPGGVEAYVSLARKS
;
A
#
# COMPACT_ATOMS: atom_id res chain seq x y z
N MET A 1 13.27 -3.95 11.84
CA MET A 1 12.27 -3.25 10.99
C MET A 1 10.83 -3.61 11.38
N VAL A 2 10.43 -4.88 11.35
CA VAL A 2 9.04 -5.35 11.64
C VAL A 2 8.45 -4.76 12.94
N ARG A 3 9.23 -4.74 14.03
CA ARG A 3 8.79 -4.15 15.31
C ARG A 3 8.34 -2.69 15.17
N ARG A 4 9.13 -1.85 14.50
CA ARG A 4 8.81 -0.43 14.30
C ARG A 4 7.56 -0.23 13.43
N VAL A 5 7.41 -1.05 12.39
CA VAL A 5 6.21 -1.02 11.53
C VAL A 5 4.97 -1.42 12.33
N ARG A 6 5.04 -2.50 13.12
CA ARG A 6 3.94 -2.93 13.99
C ARG A 6 3.58 -1.87 15.03
N GLU A 7 4.59 -1.26 15.67
CA GLU A 7 4.41 -0.15 16.62
C GLU A 7 3.79 1.09 15.96
N ALA A 8 4.08 1.35 14.69
CA ALA A 8 3.47 2.46 13.95
C ALA A 8 2.01 2.17 13.60
N ILE A 9 1.71 0.96 13.10
CA ILE A 9 0.35 0.52 12.79
C ILE A 9 -0.52 0.48 14.05
N SER A 10 0.02 0.05 15.19
CA SER A 10 -0.74 -0.01 16.45
C SER A 10 -1.15 1.38 16.99
N LYS A 11 -0.57 2.46 16.47
CA LYS A 11 -0.96 3.85 16.81
C LYS A 11 -2.17 4.32 16.01
N ILE A 12 -2.64 3.55 15.04
CA ILE A 12 -3.87 3.84 14.30
C ILE A 12 -5.05 3.42 15.19
N ASP A 13 -5.56 4.37 15.95
CA ASP A 13 -6.70 4.21 16.85
C ASP A 13 -7.90 5.06 16.42
N LYS A 14 -8.99 5.00 17.20
CA LYS A 14 -10.22 5.76 16.91
C LYS A 14 -9.98 7.27 16.87
N ASP A 15 -9.08 7.78 17.71
CA ASP A 15 -8.83 9.21 17.79
C ASP A 15 -7.95 9.66 16.62
N PHE A 16 -6.99 8.85 16.19
CA PHE A 16 -6.28 9.04 14.93
C PHE A 16 -7.25 9.08 13.74
N VAL A 17 -8.19 8.13 13.65
CA VAL A 17 -9.19 8.11 12.56
C VAL A 17 -10.08 9.36 12.58
N LYS A 18 -10.54 9.79 13.76
CA LYS A 18 -11.32 11.04 13.88
C LYS A 18 -10.53 12.24 13.38
N ARG A 19 -9.25 12.38 13.77
CA ARG A 19 -8.40 13.49 13.28
C ARG A 19 -8.21 13.41 11.76
N LEU A 20 -8.00 12.21 11.22
CA LEU A 20 -7.88 11.99 9.79
C LEU A 20 -9.13 12.41 9.01
N GLN A 21 -10.33 12.21 9.55
CA GLN A 21 -11.59 12.64 8.92
C GLN A 21 -11.69 14.17 8.73
N HIS A 22 -10.95 14.96 9.52
CA HIS A 22 -10.89 16.40 9.35
C HIS A 22 -9.93 16.82 8.21
N GLY A 23 -9.19 15.89 7.60
CA GLY A 23 -8.46 16.07 6.34
C GLY A 23 -7.06 16.69 6.43
N ASP A 24 -6.73 17.39 7.52
CA ASP A 24 -5.51 18.22 7.57
C ASP A 24 -4.21 17.44 7.88
N GLU A 25 -4.28 16.32 8.61
CA GLU A 25 -3.08 15.61 9.07
C GLU A 25 -2.32 14.90 7.94
N GLN A 26 -3.03 14.28 6.99
CA GLN A 26 -2.38 13.53 5.91
C GLN A 26 -1.69 14.46 4.91
N LEU A 27 -2.38 15.53 4.47
CA LEU A 27 -1.83 16.49 3.52
C LEU A 27 -0.65 17.26 4.11
N SER A 28 -0.71 17.63 5.40
CA SER A 28 0.39 18.31 6.08
C SER A 28 1.64 17.42 6.21
N LEU A 29 1.48 16.12 6.48
CA LEU A 29 2.60 15.18 6.48
C LEU A 29 3.22 15.01 5.09
N ILE A 30 2.41 14.88 4.04
CA ILE A 30 2.88 14.83 2.65
C ILE A 30 3.65 16.10 2.31
N GLY A 31 3.08 17.27 2.62
CA GLY A 31 3.72 18.57 2.39
C GLY A 31 5.05 18.73 3.11
N ARG A 32 5.18 18.18 4.34
CA ARG A 32 6.44 18.20 5.10
C ARG A 32 7.51 17.28 4.55
N LEU A 33 7.12 16.11 4.02
CA LEU A 33 8.07 15.10 3.53
C LEU A 33 8.47 15.34 2.07
N ALA A 34 7.62 16.02 1.29
CA ALA A 34 7.84 16.28 -0.14
C ALA A 34 9.19 16.98 -0.46
N PRO A 35 9.65 18.01 0.27
CA PRO A 35 10.93 18.67 0.00
C PRO A 35 12.14 17.77 0.23
N SER A 36 12.12 16.95 1.29
CA SER A 36 13.24 16.04 1.61
C SER A 36 13.25 14.82 0.68
N ALA A 37 12.08 14.36 0.26
CA ALA A 37 11.94 13.31 -0.75
C ALA A 37 12.45 13.79 -2.12
N SER A 38 12.10 15.03 -2.54
CA SER A 38 12.53 15.57 -3.84
C SER A 38 14.04 15.86 -3.91
N LYS A 39 14.65 16.22 -2.78
CA LYS A 39 16.11 16.38 -2.65
C LYS A 39 16.88 15.06 -2.53
N GLY A 40 16.18 13.93 -2.40
CA GLY A 40 16.81 12.62 -2.19
C GLY A 40 17.45 12.45 -0.80
N GLU A 41 17.18 13.36 0.13
CA GLU A 41 17.65 13.29 1.52
C GLU A 41 16.92 12.18 2.31
N VAL A 42 15.70 11.85 1.88
CA VAL A 42 14.88 10.78 2.45
C VAL A 42 14.46 9.82 1.34
N VAL A 43 14.75 8.53 1.53
CA VAL A 43 14.20 7.46 0.69
C VAL A 43 12.80 7.14 1.17
N THR A 44 11.80 7.42 0.35
CA THR A 44 10.40 7.06 0.61
C THR A 44 10.05 5.81 -0.19
N SER A 45 9.43 4.84 0.48
CA SER A 45 8.80 3.69 -0.18
C SER A 45 7.34 3.60 0.25
N TYR A 46 6.47 3.27 -0.69
CA TYR A 46 5.03 3.13 -0.45
C TYR A 46 4.66 1.65 -0.34
N HIS A 47 3.77 1.33 0.59
CA HIS A 47 3.34 -0.04 0.83
C HIS A 47 1.82 -0.07 0.90
N SER A 48 1.20 -0.94 0.12
CA SER A 48 -0.25 -1.18 0.15
C SER A 48 -0.51 -2.68 0.22
N SER A 49 -1.62 -3.07 0.84
CA SER A 49 -2.04 -4.47 0.89
C SER A 49 -3.49 -4.59 0.43
N LEU A 50 -3.69 -5.45 -0.56
CA LEU A 50 -4.98 -5.97 -0.99
C LEU A 50 -5.19 -7.41 -0.51
N CYS A 51 -4.36 -7.89 0.43
CA CYS A 51 -4.63 -9.14 1.13
C CYS A 51 -5.97 -9.06 1.87
N GLN A 52 -6.66 -10.20 1.94
CA GLN A 52 -7.98 -10.37 2.55
C GLN A 52 -9.12 -9.63 1.84
N PHE A 53 -8.84 -9.00 0.69
CA PHE A 53 -9.89 -8.59 -0.23
C PHE A 53 -10.40 -9.82 -0.97
N PRO A 54 -11.71 -9.93 -1.24
CA PRO A 54 -12.32 -11.11 -1.87
C PRO A 54 -12.05 -11.18 -3.38
N LEU A 55 -10.80 -10.94 -3.82
CA LEU A 55 -10.44 -10.78 -5.23
C LEU A 55 -10.82 -12.00 -6.08
N TYR A 56 -10.56 -13.20 -5.57
CA TYR A 56 -10.88 -14.48 -6.23
C TYR A 56 -12.32 -14.97 -5.99
N ASP A 57 -13.09 -14.32 -5.12
CA ASP A 57 -14.46 -14.72 -4.78
C ASP A 57 -15.54 -13.96 -5.58
N ASN A 58 -15.14 -12.97 -6.38
CA ASN A 58 -16.07 -12.23 -7.23
C ASN A 58 -16.60 -13.11 -8.37
N ASP A 59 -17.92 -13.25 -8.48
CA ASP A 59 -18.59 -13.90 -9.62
C ASP A 59 -19.67 -12.97 -10.17
N PHE A 60 -19.53 -12.59 -11.44
CA PHE A 60 -20.45 -11.70 -12.13
C PHE A 60 -21.48 -12.45 -12.99
N GLY A 61 -21.51 -13.78 -12.92
CA GLY A 61 -22.41 -14.65 -13.69
C GLY A 61 -21.72 -15.52 -14.75
N TRP A 62 -20.40 -15.39 -14.89
CA TRP A 62 -19.57 -16.17 -15.82
C TRP A 62 -18.43 -16.93 -15.11
N GLY A 63 -18.53 -17.07 -13.79
CA GLY A 63 -17.54 -17.75 -12.98
C GLY A 63 -16.49 -16.83 -12.39
N ARG A 64 -15.73 -17.38 -11.45
CA ARG A 64 -14.72 -16.67 -10.66
C ARG A 64 -13.41 -16.45 -11.43
N PRO A 65 -12.62 -15.42 -11.09
CA PRO A 65 -11.30 -15.20 -11.67
C PRO A 65 -10.39 -16.42 -11.54
N ILE A 66 -9.75 -16.79 -12.64
CA ILE A 66 -8.69 -17.80 -12.63
C ILE A 66 -7.39 -17.20 -12.08
N TRP A 67 -7.16 -15.90 -12.36
CA TRP A 67 -5.98 -15.14 -11.95
C TRP A 67 -6.37 -13.66 -11.75
N VAL A 68 -5.74 -13.00 -10.78
CA VAL A 68 -5.87 -11.57 -10.50
C VAL A 68 -4.47 -10.95 -10.47
N SER A 69 -4.32 -9.77 -11.08
CA SER A 69 -3.07 -9.03 -11.09
C SER A 69 -3.30 -7.51 -11.09
N LEU A 70 -2.22 -6.76 -10.91
CA LEU A 70 -2.24 -5.30 -10.97
C LEU A 70 -1.75 -4.79 -12.33
N PRO A 71 -2.35 -3.70 -12.84
CA PRO A 71 -1.77 -2.97 -13.97
C PRO A 71 -0.43 -2.32 -13.56
N PRO A 72 0.38 -1.86 -14.52
CA PRO A 72 1.57 -1.07 -14.23
C PRO A 72 1.25 0.10 -13.29
N LEU A 73 1.96 0.18 -12.17
CA LEU A 73 1.69 1.17 -11.13
C LEU A 73 2.39 2.50 -11.49
N PRO A 74 1.67 3.62 -11.58
CA PRO A 74 2.24 4.93 -11.96
C PRO A 74 3.01 5.59 -10.80
N VAL A 75 3.32 4.86 -9.74
CA VAL A 75 4.01 5.34 -8.55
C VAL A 75 5.38 4.67 -8.47
N LYS A 76 6.41 5.47 -8.22
CA LYS A 76 7.78 5.00 -8.00
C LYS A 76 7.93 4.43 -6.59
N ASP A 77 8.69 3.34 -6.48
CA ASP A 77 9.08 2.70 -5.20
C ASP A 77 7.86 2.29 -4.34
N ILE A 78 6.81 1.78 -5.01
CA ILE A 78 5.61 1.20 -4.38
C ILE A 78 5.67 -0.32 -4.41
N ILE A 79 5.24 -0.93 -3.30
CA ILE A 79 5.06 -2.36 -3.12
C ILE A 79 3.59 -2.61 -2.79
N VAL A 80 2.94 -3.49 -3.54
CA VAL A 80 1.55 -3.90 -3.29
C VAL A 80 1.48 -5.41 -3.09
N PHE A 81 0.84 -5.83 -2.00
CA PHE A 81 0.65 -7.24 -1.64
C PHE A 81 -0.74 -7.73 -2.05
N LEU A 82 -0.81 -8.88 -2.73
CA LEU A 82 -2.05 -9.57 -3.10
C LEU A 82 -2.02 -10.99 -2.53
N ASP A 83 -3.18 -11.51 -2.15
CA ASP A 83 -3.29 -12.94 -1.84
C ASP A 83 -3.18 -13.76 -3.13
N THR A 84 -2.54 -14.93 -3.06
CA THR A 84 -2.58 -15.90 -4.15
C THR A 84 -3.96 -16.56 -4.22
N LYS A 85 -4.26 -17.20 -5.34
CA LYS A 85 -5.45 -18.05 -5.46
C LYS A 85 -5.49 -19.17 -4.41
N GLU A 86 -4.32 -19.74 -4.11
CA GLU A 86 -4.19 -20.76 -3.08
C GLU A 86 -4.13 -20.12 -1.69
N PRO A 87 -4.79 -20.71 -0.68
CA PRO A 87 -4.75 -20.18 0.69
C PRO A 87 -3.32 -20.07 1.23
N GLY A 88 -3.00 -18.91 1.80
CA GLY A 88 -1.75 -18.69 2.56
C GLY A 88 -0.55 -18.21 1.74
N GLY A 89 -0.66 -18.10 0.42
CA GLY A 89 0.37 -17.46 -0.40
C GLY A 89 0.11 -15.95 -0.60
N VAL A 90 1.19 -15.20 -0.80
CA VAL A 90 1.17 -13.75 -1.05
C VAL A 90 2.05 -13.42 -2.24
N GLU A 91 1.51 -12.67 -3.20
CA GLU A 91 2.25 -12.07 -4.31
C GLU A 91 2.64 -10.63 -3.96
N ALA A 92 3.87 -10.23 -4.30
CA ALA A 92 4.35 -8.86 -4.12
C ALA A 92 4.61 -8.21 -5.48
N TYR A 93 3.85 -7.17 -5.80
CA TYR A 93 4.02 -6.34 -6.99
C TYR A 93 4.89 -5.16 -6.63
N VAL A 94 6.09 -5.09 -7.21
CA VAL A 94 7.11 -4.09 -6.88
C VAL A 94 7.36 -3.20 -8.09
N SER A 95 7.12 -1.90 -7.94
CA SER A 95 7.48 -0.88 -8.92
C SER A 95 8.73 -0.15 -8.45
N LEU A 96 9.81 -0.22 -9.22
CA LEU A 96 11.08 0.45 -8.95
C LEU A 96 11.39 1.43 -10.07
N ALA A 97 12.01 2.55 -9.73
CA ALA A 97 12.59 3.38 -10.78
C ALA A 97 13.74 2.64 -11.47
N ARG A 98 13.80 2.80 -12.79
CA ARG A 98 14.96 2.39 -13.56
C ARG A 98 16.18 3.17 -13.09
N LYS A 99 17.29 2.48 -12.89
CA LYS A 99 18.58 3.11 -12.64
C LYS A 99 19.06 3.72 -13.96
N SER A 100 19.30 5.03 -13.98
CA SER A 100 20.00 5.72 -15.07
C SER A 100 21.51 5.62 -14.87
#